data_AF-A0A821IPC0-F1
#
_entry.id   AF-A0A821IPC0-F1
#
_cell.length_a   1.000
_cell.length_b   1.000
_cell.length_c   1.000
_cell.angle_alpha   90.00
_cell.angle_beta   90.00
_cell.angle_gamma   90.00
#
_symmetry.space_group_name_H-M   'P 1'
#
loop_
_entity.id
_entity.type
_entity.pdbx_description
1 polymer ?
#
loop_
_entity_poly.entity_id
_entity_poly.type
_entity_poly.pdbx_seq_one_letter_code
_entity_poly.pdbx_strand_id
1 'polypeptide(L)'
;GTGNATACSLTVQDLFNKSSCSWSSCGWNDVYQPVPIPNTIRFIAMSGWYYTFNSLAPRVPVQQNDQNNYEFGSTNLAQIETAINMVCNEPWSSVLSPDKFRPGN
;
A
#
# COMPACT_ATOMS: atom_id res chain seq x y z
N GLY A 1 -18.30 -8.11 5.33
CA GLY A 1 -16.93 -8.36 5.83
C GLY A 1 -16.80 -7.81 7.23
N THR A 2 -15.86 -8.33 8.03
CA THR A 2 -15.64 -7.90 9.43
C THR A 2 -14.72 -6.69 9.57
N GLY A 3 -14.04 -6.28 8.49
CA GLY A 3 -13.15 -5.13 8.51
C GLY A 3 -11.97 -5.27 9.49
N ASN A 4 -11.40 -6.47 9.63
CA ASN A 4 -10.25 -6.66 10.52
C ASN A 4 -8.96 -6.60 9.70
N ALA A 5 -8.20 -5.51 9.84
CA ALA A 5 -6.98 -5.29 9.08
C ALA A 5 -5.91 -6.37 9.33
N THR A 6 -5.73 -6.80 10.58
CA THR A 6 -4.76 -7.84 10.96
C THR A 6 -5.11 -9.19 10.34
N ALA A 7 -6.36 -9.63 10.47
CA ALA A 7 -6.81 -10.89 9.88
C ALA A 7 -6.73 -10.87 8.34
N CYS A 8 -7.05 -9.72 7.73
CA CYS A 8 -6.89 -9.50 6.30
C CYS A 8 -5.42 -9.64 5.87
N SER A 9 -4.50 -8.97 6.57
CA SER A 9 -3.06 -9.04 6.28
C SER A 9 -2.51 -10.45 6.36
N LEU A 10 -2.88 -11.22 7.39
CA LEU A 10 -2.48 -12.63 7.52
C LEU A 10 -3.03 -13.47 6.35
N THR A 11 -4.30 -13.28 6.00
CA THR A 11 -4.92 -14.00 4.87
C THR A 11 -4.23 -13.67 3.53
N VAL A 12 -3.84 -12.41 3.32
CA VAL A 12 -3.12 -11.99 2.11
C VAL A 12 -1.69 -12.54 2.10
N GLN A 13 -1.02 -12.63 3.25
CA GLN A 13 0.32 -13.20 3.36
C GLN A 13 0.35 -14.67 2.92
N ASP A 14 -0.72 -15.43 3.19
CA ASP A 14 -0.84 -16.83 2.78
C ASP A 14 -0.85 -17.03 1.24
N LEU A 15 -1.10 -15.97 0.46
CA LEU A 15 -0.99 -16.01 -1.00
C LEU A 15 0.46 -16.10 -1.50
N PHE A 16 1.44 -15.76 -0.65
CA PHE A 16 2.85 -15.70 -1.00
C PHE A 16 3.61 -16.86 -0.35
N ASN A 17 3.76 -17.98 -1.08
CA ASN A 17 4.53 -19.11 -0.55
C ASN A 17 6.03 -18.77 -0.54
N LYS A 18 6.63 -18.74 0.64
CA LYS A 18 8.07 -18.49 0.86
C LYS A 18 8.80 -19.70 1.48
N SER A 19 8.18 -20.88 1.48
CA SER A 19 8.73 -22.08 2.14
C SER A 19 9.95 -22.68 1.44
N SER A 20 10.13 -22.44 0.14
CA SER A 20 11.24 -22.96 -0.65
C SER A 20 11.80 -21.92 -1.62
N CYS A 21 13.10 -22.02 -1.91
CA CYS A 21 13.78 -21.32 -2.99
C CYS A 21 14.95 -22.16 -3.52
N SER A 22 14.84 -22.61 -4.76
CA SER A 22 15.80 -23.41 -5.51
C SER A 22 16.90 -22.55 -6.14
N TRP A 23 16.74 -21.21 -6.10
CA TRP A 23 17.67 -20.23 -6.67
C TRP A 23 18.49 -19.53 -5.58
N SER A 24 19.43 -18.68 -5.99
CA SER A 24 20.18 -17.83 -5.05
C SER A 24 19.29 -16.84 -4.30
N SER A 25 18.14 -16.46 -4.88
CA SER A 25 17.15 -15.57 -4.29
C SER A 25 15.81 -15.71 -5.00
N CYS A 26 14.72 -15.62 -4.25
CA CYS A 26 13.36 -15.70 -4.79
C CYS A 26 12.51 -14.56 -4.27
N GLY A 27 11.52 -14.15 -5.06
CA GLY A 27 10.44 -13.29 -4.57
C GLY A 27 9.47 -14.09 -3.69
N TRP A 28 8.75 -15.01 -4.33
CA TRP A 28 7.87 -16.01 -3.72
C TRP A 28 7.60 -17.13 -4.74
N ASN A 29 6.97 -18.23 -4.31
CA ASN A 29 6.61 -19.39 -5.14
C ASN A 29 7.78 -19.99 -5.93
N ASP A 30 8.98 -20.04 -5.33
CA ASP A 30 10.21 -20.51 -6.00
C ASP A 30 10.59 -19.76 -7.30
N VAL A 31 10.11 -18.52 -7.44
CA VAL A 31 10.42 -17.67 -8.61
C VAL A 31 11.65 -16.83 -8.31
N TYR A 32 12.69 -16.99 -9.13
CA TYR A 32 13.91 -16.21 -9.06
C TYR A 32 13.62 -14.71 -9.14
N GLN A 33 14.15 -13.95 -8.17
CA GLN A 33 14.14 -12.49 -8.18
C GLN A 33 15.50 -11.99 -7.68
N PRO A 34 16.27 -11.26 -8.49
CA PRO A 34 17.60 -10.81 -8.11
C PRO A 34 17.54 -9.83 -6.93
N VAL A 35 18.42 -10.03 -5.96
CA VAL A 35 18.62 -9.15 -4.79
C VAL A 35 20.10 -8.82 -4.63
N PRO A 36 20.47 -7.64 -4.09
CA PRO A 36 19.58 -6.55 -3.69
C PRO A 36 19.08 -5.73 -4.89
N ILE A 37 17.89 -5.15 -4.76
CA ILE A 37 17.45 -4.09 -5.69
C ILE A 37 18.22 -2.82 -5.31
N PRO A 38 19.09 -2.26 -6.17
CA PRO A 38 19.84 -1.05 -5.84
C PRO A 38 18.92 0.13 -5.55
N ASN A 39 19.26 0.94 -4.53
CA ASN A 39 18.51 2.15 -4.17
C ASN A 39 18.60 3.28 -5.21
N THR A 40 19.45 3.10 -6.22
CA THR A 40 19.57 3.98 -7.39
C THR A 40 18.50 3.69 -8.45
N ILE A 41 17.88 2.51 -8.43
CA ILE A 41 16.79 2.18 -9.35
C ILE A 41 15.51 2.90 -8.91
N ARG A 42 14.80 3.46 -9.89
CA ARG A 42 13.45 4.03 -9.73
C ARG A 42 12.45 3.11 -10.42
N PHE A 43 11.34 2.84 -9.76
CA PHE A 43 10.25 2.02 -10.31
C PHE A 43 9.03 2.91 -10.58
N ILE A 44 8.32 2.59 -11.65
CA ILE A 44 6.98 3.12 -11.92
C ILE A 44 5.97 2.01 -11.68
N ALA A 45 5.00 2.25 -10.80
CA ALA A 45 3.91 1.32 -10.52
C ALA A 45 2.62 1.88 -11.14
N MET A 46 2.06 1.17 -12.12
CA MET A 46 0.92 1.63 -12.91
C MET A 46 -0.33 0.76 -12.66
N SER A 47 -1.42 1.06 -13.37
CA SER A 47 -2.65 0.26 -13.38
C SER A 47 -3.24 0.11 -11.98
N GLY A 48 -3.39 -1.13 -11.48
CA GLY A 48 -3.98 -1.38 -10.15
C GLY A 48 -3.25 -0.69 -9.02
N TRP A 49 -1.92 -0.53 -9.11
CA TRP A 49 -1.14 0.25 -8.14
C TRP A 49 -1.58 1.71 -8.14
N TYR A 50 -1.63 2.34 -9.32
CA TYR A 50 -2.01 3.73 -9.44
C TYR A 50 -3.41 4.00 -8.86
N TYR A 51 -4.43 3.23 -9.27
CA TYR A 51 -5.79 3.47 -8.81
C TYR A 51 -5.95 3.19 -7.31
N THR A 52 -5.37 2.09 -6.81
CA THR A 52 -5.46 1.75 -5.38
C THR A 52 -4.82 2.83 -4.53
N PHE A 53 -3.59 3.23 -4.85
CA PHE A 53 -2.90 4.24 -4.07
C PHE A 53 -3.51 5.62 -4.25
N ASN A 54 -3.96 6.01 -5.45
CA ASN A 54 -4.67 7.26 -5.66
C ASN A 54 -6.00 7.33 -4.87
N SER A 55 -6.71 6.20 -4.73
CA SER A 55 -7.91 6.11 -3.89
C SER A 55 -7.61 6.08 -2.38
N LEU A 56 -6.44 5.59 -1.99
CA LEU A 56 -5.92 5.67 -0.62
C LEU A 56 -5.31 7.05 -0.30
N ALA A 57 -4.92 7.83 -1.30
CA ALA A 57 -4.29 9.15 -1.18
C ALA A 57 -5.01 10.09 -0.22
N PRO A 58 -6.35 10.20 -0.22
CA PRO A 58 -7.05 11.06 0.73
C PRO A 58 -6.81 10.65 2.20
N ARG A 59 -6.46 9.38 2.45
CA ARG A 59 -6.24 8.77 3.77
C ARG A 59 -4.75 8.67 4.15
N VAL A 60 -3.86 9.02 3.24
CA VAL A 60 -2.44 9.23 3.49
C VAL A 60 -2.28 10.74 3.74
N PRO A 61 -1.51 11.20 4.75
CA PRO A 61 -1.20 12.61 4.88
C PRO A 61 -0.41 13.07 3.65
N VAL A 62 -1.12 13.62 2.66
CA VAL A 62 -0.55 14.22 1.45
C VAL A 62 -0.01 15.59 1.84
N GLN A 63 1.31 15.78 1.74
CA GLN A 63 1.90 17.10 1.91
C GLN A 63 1.89 17.82 0.55
N GLN A 64 1.47 19.08 0.51
CA GLN A 64 1.68 19.91 -0.67
C GLN A 64 3.17 20.15 -0.86
N ASN A 65 3.67 20.02 -2.08
CA ASN A 65 5.01 20.46 -2.42
C ASN A 65 5.06 22.00 -2.52
N ASP A 66 6.25 22.56 -2.73
CA ASP A 66 6.49 24.01 -2.84
C ASP A 66 5.77 24.67 -4.05
N GLN A 67 5.19 23.86 -4.94
CA GLN A 67 4.42 24.28 -6.12
C GLN A 67 2.91 24.12 -5.91
N ASN A 68 2.44 23.91 -4.67
CA ASN A 68 1.04 23.64 -4.31
C ASN A 68 0.43 22.39 -4.99
N ASN A 69 1.25 21.51 -5.54
CA ASN A 69 0.79 20.23 -6.06
C ASN A 69 0.64 19.25 -4.90
N TYR A 70 -0.44 18.46 -4.93
CA TYR A 70 -0.58 17.29 -4.08
C TYR A 70 0.33 16.20 -4.63
N GLU A 71 1.56 16.14 -4.14
CA GLU A 71 2.41 14.99 -4.41
C GLU A 71 2.02 13.85 -3.47
N PHE A 72 1.99 12.62 -3.99
CA PHE A 72 2.02 11.42 -3.15
C PHE A 72 3.42 11.36 -2.52
N GLY A 73 3.69 12.29 -1.59
CA GLY A 73 5.02 12.64 -1.13
C GLY A 73 5.63 11.45 -0.43
N SER A 74 6.73 10.94 -1.00
CA SER A 74 7.63 9.91 -0.45
C SER A 74 6.98 9.00 0.60
N THR A 75 5.91 8.30 0.21
CA THR A 75 5.17 7.50 1.17
C THR A 75 6.05 6.34 1.60
N ASN A 76 6.47 6.34 2.85
CA ASN A 76 7.20 5.20 3.39
C ASN A 76 6.19 4.07 3.68
N LEU A 77 6.68 2.83 3.80
CA LEU A 77 5.82 1.66 4.01
C LEU A 77 4.91 1.83 5.24
N ALA A 78 5.37 2.48 6.31
CA ALA A 78 4.58 2.69 7.51
C ALA A 78 3.36 3.60 7.29
N GLN A 79 3.48 4.64 6.46
CA GLN A 79 2.35 5.50 6.09
C GLN A 79 1.30 4.74 5.26
N ILE A 80 1.75 3.87 4.34
CA ILE A 80 0.87 3.00 3.55
C ILE A 80 0.12 2.04 4.47
N GLU A 81 0.84 1.38 5.39
CA GLU A 81 0.26 0.45 6.36
C GLU A 81 -0.76 1.14 7.26
N THR A 82 -0.48 2.37 7.69
CA THR A 82 -1.42 3.16 8.51
C THR A 82 -2.70 3.44 7.73
N ALA A 83 -2.62 3.88 6.47
CA ALA A 83 -3.79 4.13 5.64
C ALA A 83 -4.61 2.85 5.40
N ILE A 84 -3.95 1.72 5.13
CA ILE A 84 -4.62 0.41 5.00
C ILE A 84 -5.36 0.06 6.30
N ASN A 85 -4.70 0.20 7.46
CA ASN A 85 -5.31 -0.08 8.74
C ASN A 85 -6.53 0.81 9.03
N MET A 86 -6.47 2.10 8.68
CA MET A 86 -7.63 2.99 8.80
C MET A 86 -8.77 2.50 7.90
N VAL A 87 -8.50 2.24 6.62
CA VAL A 87 -9.53 1.81 5.64
C VAL A 87 -10.20 0.51 6.05
N CYS A 88 -9.40 -0.50 6.40
CA CYS A 88 -9.89 -1.84 6.65
C CYS A 88 -10.77 -1.91 7.90
N ASN A 89 -10.49 -1.08 8.91
CA ASN A 89 -11.25 -1.05 10.17
C ASN A 89 -12.49 -0.14 10.13
N GLU A 90 -12.72 0.60 9.04
CA GLU A 90 -13.91 1.43 8.89
C GLU A 90 -15.14 0.59 8.50
N PRO A 91 -16.33 0.83 9.10
CA PRO A 91 -17.55 0.18 8.68
C PRO A 91 -17.91 0.60 7.25
N TRP A 92 -18.57 -0.30 6.52
CA TRP A 92 -18.94 -0.07 5.11
C TRP A 92 -19.68 1.25 4.86
N SER A 93 -20.57 1.65 5.78
CA SER A 93 -21.30 2.91 5.71
C SER A 93 -20.40 4.15 5.74
N SER A 94 -19.26 4.07 6.44
CA SER A 94 -18.30 5.18 6.53
C SER A 94 -17.32 5.19 5.36
N VAL A 95 -16.98 4.04 4.79
CA VAL A 95 -16.09 3.95 3.62
C VAL A 95 -16.67 4.66 2.39
N LEU A 96 -18.00 4.72 2.28
CA LEU A 96 -18.71 5.38 1.18
C LEU A 96 -18.83 6.90 1.31
N SER A 97 -18.45 7.49 2.45
CA SER A 97 -18.51 8.94 2.67
C SER A 97 -17.17 9.59 2.31
N PRO A 98 -17.06 10.31 1.17
CA PRO A 98 -15.79 10.89 0.73
C PRO A 98 -15.27 11.99 1.66
N ASP A 99 -16.18 12.70 2.34
CA ASP A 99 -15.87 13.93 3.09
C ASP A 99 -15.19 13.71 4.45
N LYS A 100 -15.33 12.50 5.03
CA LYS A 100 -14.68 12.13 6.31
C LYS A 100 -13.15 11.99 6.19
N PHE A 101 -12.65 11.93 4.96
CA PHE A 101 -11.26 11.57 4.67
C PHE A 101 -10.53 12.64 3.86
N ARG A 102 -11.03 13.88 3.85
CA ARG A 102 -10.31 15.01 3.27
C ARG A 102 -9.51 15.71 4.38
N PRO A 103 -8.21 16.00 4.18
CA PRO A 103 -7.46 16.80 5.15
C PRO A 103 -8.14 18.17 5.34
N GLY A 104 -8.54 18.51 6.57
CA GLY A 104 -9.12 19.81 6.92
C GLY A 104 -10.61 19.86 7.30
N ASN A 105 -11.27 18.71 7.46
CA ASN A 105 -12.58 18.59 8.14
C ASN A 105 -12.41 17.99 9.54
#